data_AF-A0A418RFA3-F1
#
_entry.id   AF-A0A418RFA3-F1
#
_cell.length_a   1.000
_cell.length_b   1.000
_cell.length_c   1.000
_cell.angle_alpha   90.00
_cell.angle_beta   90.00
_cell.angle_gamma   90.00
#
_symmetry.space_group_name_H-M   'P 1'
#
loop_
_entity.id
_entity.type
_entity.pdbx_description
1 polymer ?
#
loop_
_entity_poly.entity_id
_entity_poly.type
_entity_poly.pdbx_seq_one_letter_code
_entity_poly.pdbx_strand_id
1 'polypeptide(L)'
;MTINTHLILVSAQAVPNITPALDDSFKPKQVVMLVSSDMDLRADWLESVNKKRGIKCSRHYIQDAWDIEHIRDRVLDLITQYDEGSLALNATGGTKPMSIAAYEVFRDLLRPVFYVHPEQDRVIWLYPSEQAGQDLADRIKLPEFFQAYGATITDQGDKLGVPAVYRELTEKIINDIAYYAKALGSINYLAQLATGRLSVELNAQQMGDMFLADLIALFSANNLVRLEKNKLIFANEAARFYVNGGWFEQHVYGLCLNIKKEAGIQDIGRSVQVDRQHQNKPVRNEMDVTFLKDNRLYIIECKTKRYKDNDQGAGADTLYKLDTLKDLLGGLQAKAMLISFAELGEYDKQRAGDLNISLCCYQQLPKLTEYLLKWIK
;
A
#
# COMPACT_ATOMS: atom_id res chain seq x y z
N MET A 1 1.38 14.43 -35.18
CA MET A 1 2.37 13.38 -34.85
C MET A 1 1.72 12.44 -33.85
N THR A 2 1.91 11.13 -33.97
CA THR A 2 1.38 10.16 -32.99
C THR A 2 2.56 9.52 -32.28
N ILE A 3 2.76 9.92 -31.03
CA ILE A 3 3.76 9.33 -30.15
C ILE A 3 3.33 7.87 -29.91
N ASN A 4 4.18 6.94 -30.30
CA ASN A 4 3.91 5.51 -30.18
C ASN A 4 4.94 4.78 -29.31
N THR A 5 6.03 5.47 -28.95
CA THR A 5 7.13 4.93 -28.16
C THR A 5 7.50 5.91 -27.06
N HIS A 6 7.67 5.41 -25.83
CA HIS A 6 8.24 6.19 -24.73
C HIS A 6 9.65 5.72 -24.42
N LEU A 7 10.60 6.64 -24.36
CA LEU A 7 11.89 6.42 -23.70
C LEU A 7 11.70 6.72 -22.21
N ILE A 8 11.92 5.73 -21.36
CA ILE A 8 11.89 5.89 -19.90
C ILE A 8 13.29 5.73 -19.32
N LEU A 9 13.58 6.52 -18.29
CA LEU A 9 14.84 6.46 -17.56
C LEU A 9 14.64 5.60 -16.31
N VAL A 10 15.29 4.43 -16.22
CA VAL A 10 15.06 3.51 -15.09
C VAL A 10 15.72 4.07 -13.83
N SER A 11 14.99 4.05 -12.71
CA SER A 11 15.47 4.49 -11.40
C SER A 11 14.75 3.77 -10.27
N ALA A 12 15.00 4.21 -9.02
CA ALA A 12 14.39 3.63 -7.85
C ALA A 12 12.86 3.80 -7.74
N GLN A 13 12.29 4.81 -8.41
CA GLN A 13 10.86 5.07 -8.42
C GLN A 13 10.23 4.50 -9.69
N ALA A 14 9.36 3.50 -9.54
CA ALA A 14 8.79 2.78 -10.67
C ALA A 14 7.50 3.41 -11.22
N VAL A 15 6.69 4.01 -10.35
CA VAL A 15 5.34 4.54 -10.68
C VAL A 15 5.37 5.52 -11.86
N PRO A 16 6.26 6.54 -11.92
CA PRO A 16 6.28 7.48 -13.03
C PRO A 16 6.57 6.86 -14.40
N ASN A 17 7.22 5.69 -14.42
CA ASN A 17 7.54 4.95 -15.63
C ASN A 17 6.43 3.97 -16.04
N ILE A 18 5.44 3.75 -15.19
CA ILE A 18 4.33 2.81 -15.42
C ILE A 18 3.03 3.54 -15.69
N THR A 19 2.67 4.55 -14.89
CA THR A 19 1.34 5.18 -14.97
C THR A 19 1.02 5.75 -16.34
N PRO A 20 1.94 6.41 -17.08
CA PRO A 20 1.65 6.86 -18.45
C PRO A 20 1.42 5.71 -19.43
N ALA A 21 2.05 4.56 -19.18
CA ALA A 21 1.90 3.36 -20.02
C ALA A 21 0.59 2.60 -19.76
N LEU A 22 -0.07 2.86 -18.63
CA LEU A 22 -1.33 2.22 -18.25
C LEU A 22 -2.57 3.06 -18.57
N ASP A 23 -2.40 4.35 -18.86
CA ASP A 23 -3.48 5.24 -19.29
C ASP A 23 -3.78 5.05 -20.78
N ASP A 24 -4.99 4.59 -21.13
CA ASP A 24 -5.38 4.33 -22.52
C ASP A 24 -5.25 5.55 -23.45
N SER A 25 -5.37 6.77 -22.92
CA SER A 25 -5.20 8.01 -23.70
C SER A 25 -3.74 8.36 -24.00
N PHE A 26 -2.82 7.79 -23.23
CA PHE A 26 -1.38 8.11 -23.28
C PHE A 26 -0.50 6.89 -23.57
N LYS A 27 -1.09 5.69 -23.60
CA LYS A 27 -0.40 4.41 -23.68
C LYS A 27 0.43 4.29 -24.97
N PRO A 28 1.74 4.00 -24.87
CA PRO A 28 2.57 3.74 -26.03
C PRO A 28 2.39 2.29 -26.53
N LYS A 29 2.78 2.04 -27.77
CA LYS A 29 2.93 0.68 -28.32
C LYS A 29 4.23 0.03 -27.84
N GLN A 30 5.24 0.84 -27.55
CA GLN A 30 6.55 0.39 -27.12
C GLN A 30 7.12 1.28 -25.99
N VAL A 31 7.84 0.67 -25.07
CA VAL A 31 8.67 1.34 -24.06
C VAL A 31 10.12 0.93 -24.28
N VAL A 32 10.99 1.93 -24.44
CA VAL A 32 12.44 1.75 -24.42
C VAL A 32 12.94 2.19 -23.06
N MET A 33 13.66 1.32 -22.36
CA MET A 33 14.26 1.61 -21.07
C MET A 33 15.72 2.01 -21.25
N LEU A 34 16.11 3.20 -20.80
CA LEU A 34 17.50 3.54 -20.60
C LEU A 34 17.96 2.95 -19.25
N VAL A 35 18.90 2.00 -19.28
CA VAL A 35 19.24 1.15 -18.13
C VAL A 35 20.73 1.26 -17.81
N SER A 36 21.06 1.68 -16.58
CA SER A 36 22.41 1.56 -16.02
C SER A 36 22.63 0.17 -15.42
N SER A 37 23.89 -0.23 -15.25
CA SER A 37 24.26 -1.57 -14.76
C SER A 37 23.67 -1.94 -13.40
N ASP A 38 23.42 -0.96 -12.54
CA ASP A 38 22.82 -1.16 -11.21
C ASP A 38 21.28 -1.24 -11.22
N MET A 39 20.65 -1.02 -12.38
CA MET A 39 19.19 -0.93 -12.53
C MET A 39 18.58 -2.12 -13.30
N ASP A 40 19.35 -3.13 -13.68
CA ASP A 40 18.87 -4.28 -14.47
C ASP A 40 17.67 -4.99 -13.84
N LEU A 41 17.75 -5.28 -12.53
CA LEU A 41 16.67 -5.96 -11.82
C LEU A 41 15.37 -5.12 -11.81
N ARG A 42 15.48 -3.80 -11.74
CA ARG A 42 14.31 -2.90 -11.81
C ARG A 42 13.76 -2.82 -13.23
N ALA A 43 14.62 -2.87 -14.24
CA ALA A 43 14.19 -2.99 -15.62
C ALA A 43 13.40 -4.30 -15.86
N ASP A 44 13.81 -5.43 -15.25
CA ASP A 44 13.05 -6.69 -15.29
C ASP A 44 11.64 -6.52 -14.74
N TRP A 45 11.50 -5.83 -13.60
CA TRP A 45 10.22 -5.58 -12.95
C TRP A 45 9.30 -4.71 -13.80
N LEU A 46 9.83 -3.60 -14.32
CA LEU A 46 9.10 -2.68 -15.20
C LEU A 46 8.67 -3.38 -16.49
N GLU A 47 9.55 -4.18 -17.09
CA GLU A 47 9.26 -4.94 -18.29
C GLU A 47 8.16 -5.97 -18.07
N SER A 48 8.17 -6.67 -16.92
CA SER A 48 7.12 -7.63 -16.54
C SER A 48 5.73 -6.96 -16.47
N VAL A 49 5.65 -5.76 -15.90
CA VAL A 49 4.39 -5.00 -15.82
C VAL A 49 3.93 -4.55 -17.21
N ASN A 50 4.81 -3.94 -18.00
CA ASN A 50 4.49 -3.42 -19.33
C ASN A 50 4.06 -4.54 -20.31
N LYS A 51 4.77 -5.67 -20.32
CA LYS A 51 4.45 -6.82 -21.19
C LYS A 51 3.08 -7.41 -20.88
N LYS A 52 2.69 -7.51 -19.61
CA LYS A 52 1.33 -7.97 -19.22
C LYS A 52 0.22 -7.09 -19.80
N ARG A 53 0.53 -5.84 -20.15
CA ARG A 53 -0.39 -4.87 -20.75
C ARG A 53 -0.27 -4.79 -22.28
N GLY A 54 0.47 -5.72 -22.89
CA GLY A 54 0.64 -5.82 -24.34
C GLY A 54 1.60 -4.77 -24.92
N ILE A 55 2.42 -4.13 -24.09
CA ILE A 55 3.39 -3.12 -24.51
C ILE A 55 4.71 -3.81 -24.84
N LYS A 56 5.29 -3.49 -25.99
CA LYS A 56 6.61 -4.01 -26.36
C LYS A 56 7.68 -3.32 -25.51
N CYS A 57 8.70 -4.06 -25.07
CA CYS A 57 9.78 -3.50 -24.28
C CYS A 57 11.13 -3.79 -24.94
N SER A 58 12.03 -2.81 -24.89
CA SER A 58 13.44 -2.97 -25.21
C SER A 58 14.30 -2.21 -24.20
N ARG A 59 15.55 -2.62 -24.07
CA ARG A 59 16.54 -1.98 -23.18
C ARG A 59 17.63 -1.33 -24.01
N HIS A 60 18.04 -0.15 -23.59
CA HIS A 60 19.20 0.57 -24.12
C HIS A 60 20.15 0.83 -22.94
N TYR A 61 21.31 0.19 -22.97
CA TYR A 61 22.23 0.20 -21.84
C TYR A 61 23.16 1.42 -21.86
N ILE A 62 23.42 1.95 -20.68
CA ILE A 62 24.48 2.92 -20.38
C ILE A 62 25.46 2.32 -19.36
N GLN A 63 26.75 2.62 -19.51
CA GLN A 63 27.80 2.08 -18.66
C GLN A 63 27.95 2.89 -17.37
N ASP A 64 27.83 4.21 -17.47
CA ASP A 64 27.88 5.12 -16.33
C ASP A 64 26.68 6.07 -16.35
N ALA A 65 25.94 6.10 -15.24
CA ALA A 65 24.78 6.96 -15.02
C ALA A 65 25.15 8.39 -14.59
N TRP A 66 26.44 8.68 -14.44
CA TRP A 66 26.99 9.98 -14.02
C TRP A 66 27.85 10.65 -15.10
N ASP A 67 28.22 9.91 -16.15
CA ASP A 67 28.92 10.46 -17.32
C ASP A 67 27.90 11.04 -18.32
N ILE A 68 27.74 12.36 -18.28
CA ILE A 68 26.78 13.10 -19.12
C ILE A 68 27.08 12.90 -20.61
N GLU A 69 28.34 12.96 -21.04
CA GLU A 69 28.69 12.86 -22.46
C GLU A 69 28.41 11.44 -22.98
N HIS A 70 28.79 10.41 -22.20
CA HIS A 70 28.40 9.04 -22.52
C HIS A 70 26.89 8.88 -22.64
N ILE A 71 26.11 9.42 -21.70
CA ILE A 71 24.64 9.33 -21.75
C ILE A 71 24.10 10.04 -23.00
N ARG A 72 24.61 11.23 -23.34
CA ARG A 72 24.20 11.98 -24.54
C ARG A 72 24.44 11.17 -25.81
N ASP A 73 25.64 10.60 -25.97
CA ASP A 73 25.99 9.78 -27.12
C ASP A 73 25.05 8.57 -27.27
N ARG A 74 24.78 7.87 -26.16
CA ARG A 74 23.86 6.72 -26.15
C ARG A 74 22.42 7.11 -26.48
N VAL A 75 21.94 8.23 -25.95
CA VAL A 75 20.59 8.74 -26.26
C VAL A 75 20.50 9.18 -27.73
N LEU A 76 21.55 9.83 -28.26
CA LEU A 76 21.62 10.22 -29.67
C LEU A 76 21.55 8.98 -30.58
N ASP A 77 22.38 7.96 -30.32
CA ASP A 77 22.37 6.67 -31.02
C ASP A 77 20.97 6.05 -31.05
N LEU A 78 20.27 6.11 -29.92
CA LEU A 78 18.91 5.57 -29.81
C LEU A 78 17.90 6.36 -30.65
N ILE A 79 17.90 7.70 -30.57
CA ILE A 79 16.93 8.55 -31.25
C ILE A 79 16.99 8.37 -32.77
N THR A 80 18.18 8.13 -33.33
CA THR A 80 18.34 7.91 -34.79
C THR A 80 17.57 6.69 -35.32
N GLN A 81 17.15 5.78 -34.45
CA GLN A 81 16.40 4.57 -34.81
C GLN A 81 14.89 4.80 -34.91
N TYR A 82 14.40 6.01 -34.58
CA TYR A 82 12.98 6.34 -34.53
C TYR A 82 12.63 7.55 -35.40
N ASP A 83 11.54 7.41 -36.14
CA ASP A 83 10.99 8.48 -36.98
C ASP A 83 10.69 9.74 -36.17
N GLU A 84 10.68 10.89 -36.84
CA GLU A 84 10.37 12.18 -36.24
C GLU A 84 8.99 12.18 -35.54
N GLY A 85 8.95 12.59 -34.27
CA GLY A 85 7.72 12.66 -33.48
C GLY A 85 7.12 11.32 -33.01
N SER A 86 7.75 10.17 -33.30
CA SER A 86 7.27 8.85 -32.86
C SER A 86 7.71 8.47 -31.43
N LEU A 87 8.83 9.04 -30.98
CA LEU A 87 9.46 8.81 -29.68
C LEU A 87 9.32 10.04 -28.78
N ALA A 88 8.88 9.82 -27.54
CA ALA A 88 8.86 10.85 -26.50
C ALA A 88 9.67 10.41 -25.27
N LEU A 89 10.37 11.36 -24.65
CA LEU A 89 11.11 11.12 -23.41
C LEU A 89 10.21 11.34 -22.19
N ASN A 90 10.17 10.35 -21.31
CA ASN A 90 9.74 10.53 -19.93
C ASN A 90 10.95 10.93 -19.08
N ALA A 91 11.08 12.22 -18.79
CA ALA A 91 12.21 12.79 -18.05
C ALA A 91 12.10 12.62 -16.52
N THR A 92 11.11 11.88 -16.02
CA THR A 92 10.83 11.77 -14.57
C THR A 92 11.83 10.89 -13.82
N GLY A 93 12.32 9.84 -14.48
CA GLY A 93 13.22 8.87 -13.87
C GLY A 93 14.71 9.16 -14.09
N GLY A 94 15.53 8.14 -13.87
CA GLY A 94 16.98 8.22 -13.95
C GLY A 94 17.63 9.01 -12.80
N THR A 95 18.96 9.11 -12.84
CA THR A 95 19.70 10.10 -12.06
C THR A 95 19.47 11.50 -12.63
N LYS A 96 19.83 12.55 -11.87
CA LYS A 96 19.77 13.92 -12.40
C LYS A 96 20.64 14.10 -13.66
N PRO A 97 21.90 13.63 -13.71
CA PRO A 97 22.69 13.65 -14.95
C PRO A 97 22.00 12.94 -16.12
N MET A 98 21.40 11.77 -15.91
CA MET A 98 20.65 11.06 -16.96
C MET A 98 19.49 11.87 -17.52
N SER A 99 18.67 12.44 -16.63
CA SER A 99 17.51 13.24 -17.03
C SER A 99 17.92 14.50 -17.79
N ILE A 100 18.96 15.21 -17.34
CA ILE A 100 19.49 16.41 -18.01
C ILE A 100 20.05 16.06 -19.39
N ALA A 101 20.94 15.07 -19.46
CA ALA A 101 21.56 14.63 -20.72
C ALA A 101 20.52 14.20 -21.76
N ALA A 102 19.56 13.36 -21.36
CA ALA A 102 18.50 12.92 -22.26
C ALA A 102 17.59 14.09 -22.68
N TYR A 103 17.26 14.99 -21.75
CA TYR A 103 16.47 16.18 -22.04
C TYR A 103 17.13 17.08 -23.08
N GLU A 104 18.43 17.39 -22.92
CA GLU A 104 19.19 18.22 -23.85
C GLU A 104 19.15 17.64 -25.27
N VAL A 105 19.46 16.36 -25.44
CA VAL A 105 19.44 15.70 -26.76
C VAL A 105 18.04 15.74 -27.39
N PHE A 106 16.99 15.45 -26.62
CA PHE A 106 15.62 15.51 -27.14
C PHE A 106 15.23 16.94 -27.53
N ARG A 107 15.61 17.95 -26.73
CA ARG A 107 15.32 19.36 -26.99
C ARG A 107 16.04 19.88 -28.24
N ASP A 108 17.31 19.57 -28.40
CA ASP A 108 18.11 20.00 -29.56
C ASP A 108 17.55 19.44 -30.88
N LEU A 109 16.98 18.24 -30.82
CA LEU A 109 16.35 17.56 -31.95
C LEU A 109 14.83 17.80 -32.05
N LEU A 110 14.29 18.75 -31.28
CA LEU A 110 12.87 19.12 -31.26
C LEU A 110 11.94 17.89 -31.05
N ARG A 111 12.34 16.96 -30.18
CA ARG A 111 11.58 15.74 -29.83
C ARG A 111 10.75 15.95 -28.56
N PRO A 112 9.52 15.38 -28.48
CA PRO A 112 8.66 15.57 -27.32
C PRO A 112 9.29 15.07 -26.01
N VAL A 113 9.12 15.85 -24.95
CA VAL A 113 9.56 15.51 -23.60
C VAL A 113 8.45 15.81 -22.61
N PHE A 114 8.15 14.84 -21.75
CA PHE A 114 7.19 14.98 -20.69
C PHE A 114 7.77 14.54 -19.34
N TYR A 115 7.10 14.98 -18.28
CA TYR A 115 7.41 14.68 -16.89
C TYR A 115 6.11 14.32 -16.16
N VAL A 116 6.15 13.36 -15.24
CA VAL A 116 5.01 12.96 -14.42
C VAL A 116 5.15 13.61 -13.06
N HIS A 117 4.22 14.49 -12.71
CA HIS A 117 4.23 15.18 -11.43
C HIS A 117 3.98 14.17 -10.29
N PRO A 118 4.91 14.00 -9.34
CA PRO A 118 4.85 12.92 -8.34
C PRO A 118 3.68 13.03 -7.37
N GLU A 119 3.16 14.24 -7.15
CA GLU A 119 2.07 14.49 -6.19
C GLU A 119 0.69 14.71 -6.81
N GLN A 120 0.65 15.10 -8.10
CA GLN A 120 -0.59 15.46 -8.80
C GLN A 120 -1.00 14.38 -9.80
N ASP A 121 -0.18 13.33 -9.94
CA ASP A 121 -0.36 12.22 -10.86
C ASP A 121 -0.78 12.66 -12.28
N ARG A 122 -0.03 13.62 -12.82
CA ARG A 122 -0.32 14.22 -14.12
C ARG A 122 0.91 14.36 -14.98
N VAL A 123 0.71 14.27 -16.28
CA VAL A 123 1.70 14.55 -17.30
C VAL A 123 1.85 16.07 -17.47
N ILE A 124 3.09 16.53 -17.50
CA ILE A 124 3.50 17.89 -17.83
C ILE A 124 4.40 17.79 -19.06
N TRP A 125 4.06 18.51 -20.13
CA TRP A 125 4.92 18.61 -21.30
C TRP A 125 6.01 19.65 -21.06
N LEU A 126 7.26 19.20 -21.03
CA LEU A 126 8.43 20.08 -21.02
C LEU A 126 8.76 20.56 -22.44
N TYR A 127 8.40 19.75 -23.44
CA TYR A 127 8.43 20.14 -24.85
C TYR A 127 7.46 19.29 -25.68
N PRO A 128 6.70 19.89 -26.63
CA PRO A 128 6.46 21.32 -26.77
C PRO A 128 5.70 21.87 -25.55
N SER A 129 6.13 23.02 -25.01
CA SER A 129 5.58 23.58 -23.76
C SER A 129 4.15 24.10 -23.88
N GLU A 130 3.69 24.32 -25.11
CA GLU A 130 2.32 24.76 -25.41
C GLU A 130 1.31 23.61 -25.29
N GLN A 131 1.79 22.35 -25.27
CA GLN A 131 0.92 21.20 -25.15
C GLN A 131 0.35 21.09 -23.74
N ALA A 132 -0.98 21.07 -23.64
CA ALA A 132 -1.65 20.92 -22.36
C ALA A 132 -1.26 19.60 -21.70
N GLY A 133 -0.88 19.67 -20.43
CA GLY A 133 -0.75 18.49 -19.59
C GLY A 133 -2.09 17.79 -19.37
N GLN A 134 -2.04 16.54 -18.91
CA GLN A 134 -3.24 15.75 -18.62
C GLN A 134 -3.06 14.97 -17.32
N ASP A 135 -4.13 14.79 -16.57
CA ASP A 135 -4.14 13.90 -15.41
C ASP A 135 -4.07 12.45 -15.89
N LEU A 136 -3.34 11.60 -15.16
CA LEU A 136 -3.22 10.19 -15.47
C LEU A 136 -4.38 9.41 -14.87
N ALA A 137 -4.90 8.45 -15.62
CA ALA A 137 -5.95 7.60 -15.14
C ALA A 137 -5.45 6.59 -14.09
N ASP A 138 -6.27 6.35 -13.06
CA ASP A 138 -6.03 5.39 -11.98
C ASP A 138 -6.19 3.91 -12.42
N ARG A 139 -5.31 3.47 -13.32
CA ARG A 139 -5.41 2.16 -13.99
C ARG A 139 -4.55 1.07 -13.37
N ILE A 140 -3.53 1.43 -12.56
CA ILE A 140 -2.69 0.44 -11.89
C ILE A 140 -3.47 -0.25 -10.76
N LYS A 141 -3.29 -1.57 -10.66
CA LYS A 141 -3.85 -2.41 -9.59
C LYS A 141 -2.74 -2.90 -8.67
N LEU A 142 -3.09 -3.31 -7.46
CA LEU A 142 -2.14 -3.76 -6.43
C LEU A 142 -1.13 -4.81 -6.93
N PRO A 143 -1.51 -5.85 -7.71
CA PRO A 143 -0.55 -6.82 -8.21
C PRO A 143 0.53 -6.20 -9.12
N GLU A 144 0.14 -5.24 -9.96
CA GLU A 144 1.05 -4.57 -10.90
C GLU A 144 1.93 -3.55 -10.17
N PHE A 145 1.33 -2.84 -9.21
CA PHE A 145 2.03 -1.89 -8.37
C PHE A 145 3.14 -2.59 -7.56
N PHE A 146 2.82 -3.68 -6.85
CA PHE A 146 3.84 -4.42 -6.11
C PHE A 146 4.88 -5.05 -7.03
N GLN A 147 4.47 -5.56 -8.20
CA GLN A 147 5.41 -6.11 -9.17
C GLN A 147 6.43 -5.07 -9.63
N ALA A 148 6.03 -3.81 -9.76
CA ALA A 148 6.91 -2.69 -10.10
C ALA A 148 8.00 -2.42 -9.05
N TYR A 149 7.73 -2.76 -7.79
CA TYR A 149 8.66 -2.68 -6.66
C TYR A 149 9.30 -4.05 -6.32
N GLY A 150 9.20 -5.03 -7.21
CA GLY A 150 9.85 -6.33 -7.05
C GLY A 150 9.17 -7.28 -6.06
N ALA A 151 7.91 -7.03 -5.74
CA ALA A 151 7.09 -7.84 -4.85
C ALA A 151 5.97 -8.55 -5.62
N THR A 152 5.60 -9.76 -5.18
CA THR A 152 4.48 -10.50 -5.75
C THR A 152 3.44 -10.78 -4.67
N ILE A 153 2.18 -10.47 -4.93
CA ILE A 153 1.08 -10.87 -4.03
C ILE A 153 0.94 -12.39 -4.08
N THR A 154 1.07 -13.04 -2.93
CA THR A 154 0.96 -14.50 -2.79
C THR A 154 -0.35 -14.94 -2.15
N ASP A 155 -0.94 -14.08 -1.33
CA ASP A 155 -2.24 -14.30 -0.70
C ASP A 155 -2.93 -12.96 -0.41
N GLN A 156 -4.24 -12.97 -0.29
CA GLN A 156 -5.02 -11.83 0.18
C GLN A 156 -6.34 -12.32 0.75
N GLY A 157 -6.89 -11.60 1.73
CA GLY A 157 -8.22 -11.85 2.25
C GLY A 157 -9.29 -11.73 1.16
N ASP A 158 -10.48 -12.28 1.45
CA ASP A 158 -11.60 -12.24 0.51
C ASP A 158 -11.87 -10.82 0.00
N LYS A 159 -12.01 -10.70 -1.33
CA LYS A 159 -12.38 -9.45 -2.01
C LYS A 159 -13.87 -9.09 -1.87
N LEU A 160 -14.64 -9.95 -1.19
CA LEU A 160 -16.04 -9.70 -0.90
C LEU A 160 -16.17 -8.62 0.17
N GLY A 161 -17.31 -7.91 0.14
CA GLY A 161 -17.61 -6.93 1.18
C GLY A 161 -17.71 -7.57 2.57
N VAL A 162 -17.57 -6.75 3.61
CA VAL A 162 -17.77 -7.20 4.99
C VAL A 162 -19.27 -7.46 5.24
N PRO A 163 -19.66 -8.64 5.73
CA PRO A 163 -21.06 -8.94 6.04
C PRO A 163 -21.72 -7.87 6.92
N ALA A 164 -22.98 -7.51 6.64
CA ALA A 164 -23.71 -6.48 7.37
C ALA A 164 -23.71 -6.74 8.90
N VAL A 165 -23.90 -8.00 9.29
CA VAL A 165 -23.91 -8.42 10.70
C VAL A 165 -22.58 -8.12 11.42
N TYR A 166 -21.43 -8.27 10.73
CA TYR A 166 -20.12 -7.95 11.28
C TYR A 166 -19.85 -6.44 11.30
N ARG A 167 -20.40 -5.70 10.34
CA ARG A 167 -20.33 -4.23 10.36
C ARG A 167 -21.09 -3.68 11.56
N GLU A 168 -22.33 -4.10 11.76
CA GLU A 168 -23.17 -3.69 12.90
C GLU A 168 -22.53 -4.07 14.25
N LEU A 169 -22.01 -5.31 14.37
CA LEU A 169 -21.29 -5.77 15.56
C LEU A 169 -20.09 -4.87 15.89
N THR A 170 -19.24 -4.61 14.90
CA THR A 170 -18.01 -3.85 15.12
C THR A 170 -18.25 -2.36 15.31
N GLU A 171 -19.24 -1.78 14.64
CA GLU A 171 -19.70 -0.40 14.89
C GLU A 171 -20.18 -0.23 16.33
N LYS A 172 -20.96 -1.18 16.87
CA LYS A 172 -21.37 -1.14 18.28
C LYS A 172 -20.17 -1.18 19.22
N ILE A 173 -19.22 -2.09 18.97
CA ILE A 173 -18.01 -2.22 19.80
C ILE A 173 -17.18 -0.92 19.76
N ILE A 174 -17.02 -0.32 18.58
CA ILE A 174 -16.21 0.89 18.39
C ILE A 174 -16.89 2.14 18.98
N ASN A 175 -18.21 2.28 18.86
CA ASN A 175 -18.93 3.41 19.45
C ASN A 175 -18.86 3.39 20.99
N ASP A 176 -18.89 2.20 21.58
CA ASP A 176 -18.79 1.99 23.03
C ASP A 176 -17.38 1.56 23.46
N ILE A 177 -16.34 2.03 22.76
CA ILE A 177 -14.95 1.59 22.95
C ILE A 177 -14.49 1.66 24.41
N ALA A 178 -14.83 2.74 25.12
CA ALA A 178 -14.44 2.95 26.50
C ALA A 178 -15.05 1.90 27.45
N TYR A 179 -16.24 1.39 27.12
CA TYR A 179 -16.93 0.35 27.85
C TYR A 179 -16.28 -1.02 27.59
N TYR A 180 -16.03 -1.37 26.33
CA TYR A 180 -15.53 -2.70 25.96
C TYR A 180 -14.00 -2.86 26.04
N ALA A 181 -13.22 -1.79 26.18
CA ALA A 181 -11.78 -1.87 25.97
C ALA A 181 -11.06 -2.88 26.87
N LYS A 182 -11.47 -3.01 28.14
CA LYS A 182 -10.87 -3.97 29.07
C LYS A 182 -11.30 -5.40 28.73
N ALA A 183 -12.59 -5.59 28.46
CA ALA A 183 -13.17 -6.85 28.05
C ALA A 183 -12.56 -7.39 26.75
N LEU A 184 -12.23 -6.53 25.80
CA LEU A 184 -11.58 -6.90 24.54
C LEU A 184 -10.17 -7.45 24.76
N GLY A 185 -9.39 -6.88 25.69
CA GLY A 185 -8.11 -7.46 26.08
C GLY A 185 -8.26 -8.86 26.69
N SER A 186 -9.27 -9.04 27.54
CA SER A 186 -9.59 -10.34 28.16
C SER A 186 -10.02 -11.38 27.12
N ILE A 187 -10.94 -11.03 26.21
CA ILE A 187 -11.43 -11.97 25.20
C ILE A 187 -10.39 -12.29 24.14
N ASN A 188 -9.52 -11.33 23.79
CA ASN A 188 -8.35 -11.55 22.94
C ASN A 188 -7.44 -12.63 23.56
N TYR A 189 -7.08 -12.47 24.84
CA TYR A 189 -6.28 -13.47 25.55
C TYR A 189 -6.96 -14.84 25.60
N LEU A 190 -8.26 -14.91 25.88
CA LEU A 190 -9.04 -16.15 25.87
C LEU A 190 -9.04 -16.82 24.49
N ALA A 191 -9.25 -16.04 23.42
CA ALA A 191 -9.21 -16.54 22.05
C ALA A 191 -7.82 -17.04 21.66
N GLN A 192 -6.75 -16.41 22.15
CA GLN A 192 -5.39 -16.89 21.96
C GLN A 192 -5.14 -18.23 22.67
N LEU A 193 -5.60 -18.39 23.92
CA LEU A 193 -5.47 -19.66 24.67
C LEU A 193 -6.25 -20.82 24.02
N ALA A 194 -7.33 -20.51 23.30
CA ALA A 194 -8.15 -21.50 22.61
C ALA A 194 -7.55 -21.98 21.26
N THR A 195 -6.36 -21.52 20.86
CA THR A 195 -5.71 -21.93 19.60
C THR A 195 -5.56 -23.44 19.52
N GLY A 196 -6.04 -24.05 18.44
CA GLY A 196 -6.00 -25.50 18.23
C GLY A 196 -6.99 -26.33 19.07
N ARG A 197 -7.77 -25.70 19.96
CA ARG A 197 -8.77 -26.37 20.83
C ARG A 197 -10.19 -25.81 20.68
N LEU A 198 -10.33 -24.61 20.12
CA LEU A 198 -11.58 -23.86 19.97
C LEU A 198 -12.38 -23.68 21.26
N SER A 199 -11.75 -23.83 22.41
CA SER A 199 -12.39 -23.60 23.70
C SER A 199 -11.38 -23.32 24.80
N VAL A 200 -11.84 -22.59 25.82
CA VAL A 200 -11.06 -22.19 27.00
C VAL A 200 -11.98 -22.02 28.20
N GLU A 201 -11.48 -22.34 29.40
CA GLU A 201 -12.22 -22.13 30.64
C GLU A 201 -11.97 -20.72 31.19
N LEU A 202 -13.05 -20.06 31.62
CA LEU A 202 -13.03 -18.79 32.32
C LEU A 202 -12.81 -19.05 33.81
N ASN A 203 -11.94 -18.26 34.42
CA ASN A 203 -11.75 -18.25 35.86
C ASN A 203 -12.87 -17.46 36.57
N ALA A 204 -12.92 -17.53 37.91
CA ALA A 204 -13.96 -16.87 38.70
C ALA A 204 -14.01 -15.33 38.49
N GLN A 205 -12.86 -14.70 38.29
CA GLN A 205 -12.80 -13.26 38.01
C GLN A 205 -13.40 -12.92 36.63
N GLN A 206 -13.08 -13.70 35.60
CA GLN A 206 -13.62 -13.53 34.25
C GLN A 206 -15.12 -13.82 34.19
N MET A 207 -15.59 -14.82 34.95
CA MET A 207 -17.02 -15.13 35.07
C MET A 207 -17.80 -14.03 35.79
N GLY A 208 -17.16 -13.28 36.69
CA GLY A 208 -17.76 -12.15 37.40
C GLY A 208 -17.62 -10.80 36.70
N ASP A 209 -16.91 -10.71 35.57
CA ASP A 209 -16.69 -9.46 34.83
C ASP A 209 -17.88 -9.18 33.90
N MET A 210 -18.74 -8.24 34.31
CA MET A 210 -19.94 -7.87 33.54
C MET A 210 -19.61 -7.35 32.13
N PHE A 211 -18.53 -6.59 31.97
CA PHE A 211 -18.14 -6.06 30.66
C PHE A 211 -17.71 -7.19 29.71
N LEU A 212 -17.03 -8.21 30.25
CA LEU A 212 -16.67 -9.40 29.49
C LEU A 212 -17.90 -10.25 29.14
N ALA A 213 -18.84 -10.39 30.08
CA ALA A 213 -20.08 -11.11 29.85
C ALA A 213 -20.91 -10.47 28.72
N ASP A 214 -21.06 -9.15 28.72
CA ASP A 214 -21.77 -8.40 27.68
C ASP A 214 -21.09 -8.55 26.31
N LEU A 215 -19.76 -8.49 26.26
CA LEU A 215 -19.01 -8.71 25.04
C LEU A 215 -19.13 -10.15 24.51
N ILE A 216 -19.09 -11.15 25.40
CA ILE A 216 -19.34 -12.55 25.02
C ILE A 216 -20.76 -12.70 24.48
N ALA A 217 -21.76 -12.05 25.09
CA ALA A 217 -23.14 -12.07 24.61
C ALA A 217 -23.26 -11.46 23.21
N LEU A 218 -22.55 -10.35 22.91
CA LEU A 218 -22.50 -9.78 21.57
C LEU A 218 -21.93 -10.76 20.53
N PHE A 219 -20.79 -11.37 20.81
CA PHE A 219 -20.20 -12.37 19.92
C PHE A 219 -21.08 -13.63 19.80
N SER A 220 -21.78 -14.00 20.86
CA SER A 220 -22.69 -15.15 20.86
C SER A 220 -23.93 -14.92 20.02
N ALA A 221 -24.52 -13.72 20.08
CA ALA A 221 -25.63 -13.32 19.21
C ALA A 221 -25.27 -13.37 17.71
N ASN A 222 -23.97 -13.33 17.40
CA ASN A 222 -23.42 -13.43 16.05
C ASN A 222 -22.91 -14.83 15.69
N ASN A 223 -23.22 -15.85 16.51
CA ASN A 223 -22.79 -17.24 16.33
C ASN A 223 -21.26 -17.44 16.28
N LEU A 224 -20.48 -16.52 16.85
CA LEU A 224 -19.02 -16.61 16.88
C LEU A 224 -18.53 -17.43 18.08
N VAL A 225 -19.23 -17.32 19.21
CA VAL A 225 -18.92 -18.02 20.46
C VAL A 225 -20.19 -18.55 21.12
N ARG A 226 -20.03 -19.53 22.00
CA ARG A 226 -21.03 -19.96 22.97
C ARG A 226 -20.36 -20.12 24.34
N LEU A 227 -21.10 -19.83 25.41
CA LEU A 227 -20.63 -20.04 26.77
C LEU A 227 -21.42 -21.20 27.39
N GLU A 228 -20.73 -22.28 27.72
CA GLU A 228 -21.31 -23.45 28.40
C GLU A 228 -20.72 -23.55 29.81
N LYS A 229 -21.52 -23.22 30.83
CA LYS A 229 -21.06 -23.04 32.22
C LYS A 229 -19.93 -22.01 32.28
N ASN A 230 -18.69 -22.44 32.53
CA ASN A 230 -17.50 -21.58 32.53
C ASN A 230 -16.61 -21.78 31.30
N LYS A 231 -17.06 -22.52 30.28
CA LYS A 231 -16.26 -22.82 29.09
C LYS A 231 -16.73 -21.98 27.90
N LEU A 232 -15.87 -21.08 27.43
CA LEU A 232 -16.08 -20.33 26.19
C LEU A 232 -15.64 -21.21 25.03
N ILE A 233 -16.54 -21.42 24.07
CA ILE A 233 -16.34 -22.28 22.90
C ILE A 233 -16.53 -21.43 21.65
N PHE A 234 -15.54 -21.47 20.75
CA PHE A 234 -15.55 -20.79 19.46
C PHE A 234 -16.18 -21.70 18.41
N ALA A 235 -16.97 -21.13 17.49
CA ALA A 235 -17.69 -21.91 16.49
C ALA A 235 -16.74 -22.68 15.54
N ASN A 236 -15.63 -22.05 15.15
CA ASN A 236 -14.57 -22.61 14.33
C ASN A 236 -13.31 -21.73 14.46
N GLU A 237 -12.23 -22.11 13.77
CA GLU A 237 -10.96 -21.37 13.82
C GLU A 237 -11.08 -19.94 13.25
N ALA A 238 -11.91 -19.73 12.22
CA ALA A 238 -12.15 -18.39 11.69
C ALA A 238 -12.86 -17.48 12.70
N ALA A 239 -13.85 -17.99 13.43
CA ALA A 239 -14.53 -17.27 14.50
C ALA A 239 -13.57 -16.96 15.67
N ARG A 240 -12.72 -17.93 16.04
CA ARG A 240 -11.67 -17.72 17.06
C ARG A 240 -10.70 -16.64 16.63
N PHE A 241 -10.16 -16.70 15.41
CA PHE A 241 -9.25 -15.69 14.87
C PHE A 241 -9.90 -14.30 14.81
N TYR A 242 -11.16 -14.23 14.38
CA TYR A 242 -11.94 -13.00 14.35
C TYR A 242 -12.03 -12.37 15.75
N VAL A 243 -12.46 -13.15 16.76
CA VAL A 243 -12.54 -12.69 18.16
C VAL A 243 -11.16 -12.38 18.76
N ASN A 244 -10.10 -13.05 18.28
CA ASN A 244 -8.70 -12.78 18.63
C ASN A 244 -8.14 -11.49 18.00
N GLY A 245 -8.98 -10.65 17.40
CA GLY A 245 -8.59 -9.33 16.90
C GLY A 245 -8.70 -9.17 15.38
N GLY A 246 -8.92 -10.25 14.62
CA GLY A 246 -9.16 -10.16 13.17
C GLY A 246 -10.39 -9.31 12.81
N TRP A 247 -11.31 -9.12 13.75
CA TRP A 247 -12.46 -8.22 13.60
C TRP A 247 -12.06 -6.77 13.29
N PHE A 248 -10.93 -6.30 13.82
CA PHE A 248 -10.56 -4.88 13.74
C PHE A 248 -10.06 -4.51 12.35
N GLU A 249 -9.22 -5.36 11.76
CA GLU A 249 -8.82 -5.24 10.35
C GLU A 249 -10.04 -5.28 9.43
N GLN A 250 -10.98 -6.21 9.65
CA GLN A 250 -12.21 -6.28 8.84
C GLN A 250 -13.06 -5.02 8.98
N HIS A 251 -13.17 -4.44 10.19
CA HIS A 251 -13.88 -3.19 10.40
C HIS A 251 -13.25 -2.05 9.59
N VAL A 252 -11.92 -1.86 9.69
CA VAL A 252 -11.18 -0.84 8.94
C VAL A 252 -11.34 -1.03 7.45
N TYR A 253 -11.17 -2.26 6.94
CA TYR A 253 -11.39 -2.59 5.53
C TYR A 253 -12.82 -2.23 5.09
N GLY A 254 -13.83 -2.56 5.91
CA GLY A 254 -15.22 -2.21 5.66
C GLY A 254 -15.45 -0.70 5.55
N LEU A 255 -14.83 0.10 6.43
CA LEU A 255 -14.89 1.56 6.34
C LEU A 255 -14.23 2.08 5.06
N CYS A 256 -13.05 1.56 4.70
CA CYS A 256 -12.38 1.91 3.45
C CYS A 256 -13.23 1.55 2.22
N LEU A 257 -13.94 0.42 2.24
CA LEU A 257 -14.89 0.05 1.19
C LEU A 257 -16.07 1.03 1.10
N ASN A 258 -16.61 1.46 2.25
CA ASN A 258 -17.73 2.42 2.28
C ASN A 258 -17.33 3.78 1.69
N ILE A 259 -16.12 4.27 1.98
CA ILE A 259 -15.63 5.56 1.45
C ILE A 259 -14.96 5.43 0.07
N LYS A 260 -14.81 4.21 -0.48
CA LYS A 260 -14.01 3.93 -1.68
C LYS A 260 -14.33 4.88 -2.85
N LYS A 261 -15.63 5.07 -3.12
CA LYS A 261 -16.09 5.92 -4.23
C LYS A 261 -15.89 7.41 -3.94
N GLU A 262 -16.20 7.86 -2.74
CA GLU A 262 -16.04 9.25 -2.31
C GLU A 262 -14.56 9.67 -2.30
N ALA A 263 -13.70 8.77 -1.84
CA ALA A 263 -12.28 9.02 -1.64
C ALA A 263 -11.42 8.73 -2.89
N GLY A 264 -12.01 8.26 -4.00
CA GLY A 264 -11.28 7.95 -5.22
C GLY A 264 -10.34 6.74 -5.11
N ILE A 265 -10.64 5.78 -4.23
CA ILE A 265 -9.80 4.59 -4.06
C ILE A 265 -9.94 3.66 -5.28
N GLN A 266 -8.86 3.51 -6.03
CA GLN A 266 -8.85 2.79 -7.31
C GLN A 266 -8.76 1.26 -7.16
N ASP A 267 -8.08 0.78 -6.12
CA ASP A 267 -7.93 -0.64 -5.81
C ASP A 267 -7.67 -0.82 -4.31
N ILE A 268 -8.13 -1.93 -3.73
CA ILE A 268 -8.03 -2.17 -2.28
C ILE A 268 -7.98 -3.66 -1.97
N GLY A 269 -7.14 -4.03 -1.01
CA GLY A 269 -6.98 -5.37 -0.49
C GLY A 269 -6.89 -5.37 1.04
N ARG A 270 -7.11 -6.55 1.61
CA ARG A 270 -7.04 -6.86 3.04
C ARG A 270 -6.17 -8.09 3.25
N SER A 271 -5.45 -8.17 4.37
CA SER A 271 -4.51 -9.27 4.69
C SER A 271 -3.57 -9.56 3.49
N VAL A 272 -3.07 -8.52 2.82
CA VAL A 272 -2.33 -8.68 1.57
C VAL A 272 -0.94 -9.20 1.90
N GLN A 273 -0.65 -10.43 1.51
CA GLN A 273 0.68 -11.04 1.65
C GLN A 273 1.49 -10.83 0.38
N VAL A 274 2.70 -10.32 0.55
CA VAL A 274 3.65 -10.11 -0.54
C VAL A 274 4.97 -10.81 -0.26
N ASP A 275 5.51 -11.46 -1.28
CA ASP A 275 6.85 -12.06 -1.26
C ASP A 275 7.80 -11.21 -2.10
N ARG A 276 8.97 -10.94 -1.54
CA ARG A 276 10.11 -10.35 -2.25
C ARG A 276 11.29 -11.30 -2.24
N GLN A 277 11.97 -11.43 -3.37
CA GLN A 277 13.20 -12.21 -3.45
C GLN A 277 14.36 -11.40 -2.89
N HIS A 278 15.00 -11.90 -1.83
CA HIS A 278 16.21 -11.33 -1.28
C HIS A 278 17.24 -12.43 -1.07
N GLN A 279 18.41 -12.34 -1.72
CA GLN A 279 19.47 -13.35 -1.62
C GLN A 279 18.97 -14.79 -1.84
N ASN A 280 18.12 -15.01 -2.85
CA ASN A 280 17.48 -16.29 -3.17
C ASN A 280 16.55 -16.88 -2.09
N LYS A 281 16.12 -16.07 -1.12
CA LYS A 281 15.09 -16.46 -0.15
C LYS A 281 13.91 -15.48 -0.21
N PRO A 282 12.66 -15.98 -0.19
CA PRO A 282 11.49 -15.11 -0.12
C PRO A 282 11.40 -14.48 1.28
N VAL A 283 11.29 -13.16 1.32
CA VAL A 283 10.91 -12.40 2.51
C VAL A 283 9.43 -12.05 2.38
N ARG A 284 8.61 -12.71 3.20
CA ARG A 284 7.17 -12.49 3.26
C ARG A 284 6.81 -11.34 4.18
N ASN A 285 5.94 -10.46 3.72
CA ASN A 285 5.32 -9.41 4.54
C ASN A 285 3.80 -9.44 4.35
N GLU A 286 3.08 -9.00 5.38
CA GLU A 286 1.63 -8.88 5.36
C GLU A 286 1.25 -7.44 5.71
N MET A 287 0.25 -6.92 5.01
CA MET A 287 -0.35 -5.61 5.23
C MET A 287 -1.84 -5.78 5.48
N ASP A 288 -2.30 -5.29 6.64
CA ASP A 288 -3.66 -5.52 7.13
C ASP A 288 -4.71 -4.93 6.17
N VAL A 289 -4.58 -3.65 5.83
CA VAL A 289 -5.37 -3.03 4.74
C VAL A 289 -4.44 -2.22 3.85
N THR A 290 -4.61 -2.34 2.55
CA THR A 290 -3.80 -1.64 1.56
C THR A 290 -4.66 -1.20 0.40
N PHE A 291 -4.45 0.01 -0.10
CA PHE A 291 -5.15 0.51 -1.27
C PHE A 291 -4.30 1.45 -2.11
N LEU A 292 -4.80 1.73 -3.31
CA LEU A 292 -4.26 2.70 -4.22
C LEU A 292 -5.24 3.87 -4.38
N LYS A 293 -4.70 5.08 -4.46
CA LYS A 293 -5.39 6.30 -4.87
C LYS A 293 -4.39 7.18 -5.61
N ASP A 294 -4.77 7.79 -6.73
CA ASP A 294 -3.89 8.62 -7.57
C ASP A 294 -2.56 7.89 -7.86
N ASN A 295 -2.68 6.59 -8.17
CA ASN A 295 -1.57 5.66 -8.39
C ASN A 295 -0.51 5.60 -7.25
N ARG A 296 -0.88 5.97 -6.03
CA ARG A 296 -0.06 5.96 -4.81
C ARG A 296 -0.51 4.88 -3.83
N LEU A 297 0.45 4.21 -3.18
CA LEU A 297 0.18 3.19 -2.16
C LEU A 297 -0.18 3.80 -0.81
N TYR A 298 -1.24 3.27 -0.21
CA TYR A 298 -1.66 3.56 1.15
C TYR A 298 -1.67 2.25 1.94
N ILE A 299 -0.92 2.21 3.05
CA ILE A 299 -0.84 1.04 3.94
C ILE A 299 -1.46 1.41 5.28
N ILE A 300 -2.34 0.56 5.79
CA ILE A 300 -2.89 0.66 7.14
C ILE A 300 -2.48 -0.59 7.93
N GLU A 301 -1.88 -0.39 9.09
CA GLU A 301 -1.67 -1.44 10.10
C GLU A 301 -2.70 -1.27 11.23
N CYS A 302 -3.32 -2.36 11.64
CA CYS A 302 -4.34 -2.44 12.68
C CYS A 302 -3.80 -3.14 13.92
N LYS A 303 -3.88 -2.50 15.09
CA LYS A 303 -3.43 -3.09 16.36
C LYS A 303 -4.55 -3.16 17.38
N THR A 304 -4.83 -4.37 17.87
CA THR A 304 -5.79 -4.62 18.96
C THR A 304 -5.14 -4.83 20.31
N LYS A 305 -3.82 -5.03 20.35
CA LYS A 305 -3.06 -5.23 21.60
C LYS A 305 -2.89 -3.90 22.34
N ARG A 306 -3.00 -3.96 23.67
CA ARG A 306 -2.65 -2.85 24.56
C ARG A 306 -1.15 -2.82 24.77
N TYR A 307 -0.53 -1.66 24.54
CA TYR A 307 0.83 -1.36 24.98
C TYR A 307 0.80 -1.26 26.51
N LYS A 308 1.51 -2.13 27.23
CA LYS A 308 1.66 -1.98 28.70
C LYS A 308 2.75 -0.95 28.98
N ASP A 309 2.72 -0.29 30.14
CA ASP A 309 3.75 0.69 30.55
C ASP A 309 5.19 0.13 30.57
N ASN A 310 5.34 -1.20 30.68
CA ASN A 310 6.63 -1.90 30.60
C ASN A 310 6.95 -2.48 29.20
N ASP A 311 6.07 -2.31 28.21
CA ASP A 311 6.24 -2.81 26.84
C ASP A 311 6.95 -1.75 25.98
N GLN A 312 8.08 -1.25 26.49
CA GLN A 312 8.92 -0.25 25.84
C GLN A 312 9.49 -0.85 24.55
N GLY A 313 8.78 -0.71 23.43
CA GLY A 313 9.26 -1.13 22.12
C GLY A 313 8.19 -1.61 21.16
N ALA A 314 7.08 -2.19 21.63
CA ALA A 314 6.09 -2.78 20.72
C ALA A 314 5.43 -1.75 19.77
N GLY A 315 5.21 -0.52 20.25
CA GLY A 315 4.76 0.60 19.42
C GLY A 315 5.85 1.03 18.43
N ALA A 316 7.07 1.19 18.90
CA ALA A 316 8.24 1.53 18.09
C ALA A 316 8.48 0.54 16.94
N ASP A 317 8.51 -0.76 17.24
CA ASP A 317 8.73 -1.83 16.27
C ASP A 317 7.65 -1.83 15.19
N THR A 318 6.39 -1.60 15.59
CA THR A 318 5.27 -1.47 14.65
C THR A 318 5.48 -0.29 13.70
N LEU A 319 5.89 0.87 14.23
CA LEU A 319 6.13 2.07 13.44
C LEU A 319 7.32 1.90 12.48
N TYR A 320 8.44 1.34 12.94
CA TYR A 320 9.61 1.10 12.09
C TYR A 320 9.36 0.04 11.02
N LYS A 321 8.63 -1.04 11.36
CA LYS A 321 8.18 -2.03 10.38
C LYS A 321 7.32 -1.36 9.31
N LEU A 322 6.35 -0.56 9.71
CA LEU A 322 5.42 0.10 8.80
C LEU A 322 6.12 1.12 7.89
N ASP A 323 7.06 1.90 8.42
CA ASP A 323 7.90 2.83 7.65
C ASP A 323 8.75 2.09 6.61
N THR A 324 9.38 0.97 7.02
CA THR A 324 10.16 0.10 6.14
C THR A 324 9.29 -0.46 5.01
N LEU A 325 8.06 -0.89 5.30
CA LEU A 325 7.14 -1.41 4.29
C LEU A 325 6.69 -0.33 3.30
N LYS A 326 6.34 0.87 3.81
CA LYS A 326 5.98 2.05 3.02
C LYS A 326 7.07 2.35 1.98
N ASP A 327 8.31 2.47 2.43
CA ASP A 327 9.44 2.82 1.55
C ASP A 327 9.77 1.71 0.55
N LEU A 328 9.83 0.47 1.02
CA LEU A 328 10.24 -0.66 0.20
C LEU A 328 9.20 -1.08 -0.84
N LEU A 329 7.90 -0.95 -0.52
CA LEU A 329 6.83 -1.47 -1.36
C LEU A 329 6.09 -0.40 -2.15
N GLY A 330 6.18 0.88 -1.75
CA GLY A 330 5.49 1.97 -2.44
C GLY A 330 6.32 3.21 -2.73
N GLY A 331 7.62 3.18 -2.41
CA GLY A 331 8.55 4.27 -2.72
C GLY A 331 8.22 5.58 -2.00
N LEU A 332 8.72 6.69 -2.54
CA LEU A 332 8.73 7.99 -1.85
C LEU A 332 7.35 8.59 -1.60
N GLN A 333 6.34 8.15 -2.36
CA GLN A 333 5.01 8.73 -2.31
C GLN A 333 4.06 7.92 -1.43
N ALA A 334 4.44 6.72 -0.99
CA ALA A 334 3.56 5.89 -0.18
C ALA A 334 3.19 6.56 1.14
N LYS A 335 1.93 6.38 1.55
CA LYS A 335 1.42 6.85 2.84
C LYS A 335 1.16 5.66 3.75
N ALA A 336 1.39 5.85 5.04
CA ALA A 336 1.08 4.83 6.04
C ALA A 336 0.26 5.40 7.20
N MET A 337 -0.62 4.57 7.76
CA MET A 337 -1.41 4.87 8.94
C MET A 337 -1.37 3.68 9.92
N LEU A 338 -1.21 3.97 11.20
CA LEU A 338 -1.42 3.02 12.27
C LEU A 338 -2.76 3.32 12.94
N ILE A 339 -3.65 2.33 12.91
CA ILE A 339 -4.93 2.38 13.64
C ILE A 339 -4.81 1.46 14.84
N SER A 340 -4.98 2.00 16.04
CA SER A 340 -4.77 1.27 17.28
C SER A 340 -5.99 1.31 18.18
N PHE A 341 -6.36 0.15 18.68
CA PHE A 341 -7.39 -0.01 19.70
C PHE A 341 -6.97 0.60 21.05
N ALA A 342 -5.67 0.64 21.31
CA ALA A 342 -5.10 1.25 22.50
C ALA A 342 -4.51 2.62 22.20
N GLU A 343 -4.43 3.47 23.24
CA GLU A 343 -3.68 4.71 23.18
C GLU A 343 -2.18 4.42 23.04
N LEU A 344 -1.47 5.23 22.27
CA LEU A 344 0.00 5.18 22.20
C LEU A 344 0.61 6.17 23.20
N GLY A 345 1.79 5.82 23.72
CA GLY A 345 2.58 6.75 24.53
C GLY A 345 3.09 7.94 23.71
N GLU A 346 3.43 9.03 24.38
CA GLU A 346 3.85 10.28 23.72
C GLU A 346 5.11 10.10 22.85
N TYR A 347 6.06 9.25 23.28
CA TYR A 347 7.24 8.93 22.47
C TYR A 347 6.90 8.23 21.14
N ASP A 348 5.91 7.34 21.14
CA ASP A 348 5.48 6.67 19.91
C ASP A 348 4.65 7.60 19.02
N LYS A 349 3.87 8.52 19.61
CA LYS A 349 3.19 9.58 18.85
C LYS A 349 4.18 10.50 18.16
N GLN A 350 5.23 10.94 18.87
CA GLN A 350 6.30 11.74 18.29
C GLN A 350 7.01 10.98 17.17
N ARG A 351 7.38 9.71 17.42
CA ARG A 351 8.01 8.84 16.41
C ARG A 351 7.14 8.67 15.17
N ALA A 352 5.83 8.48 15.32
CA ALA A 352 4.92 8.39 14.20
C ALA A 352 4.93 9.68 13.37
N GLY A 353 4.95 10.84 14.03
CA GLY A 353 5.14 12.14 13.39
C GLY A 353 6.44 12.23 12.59
N ASP A 354 7.57 11.86 13.20
CA ASP A 354 8.90 11.89 12.55
C ASP A 354 8.96 10.97 11.31
N LEU A 355 8.26 9.84 11.33
CA LEU A 355 8.16 8.88 10.22
C LEU A 355 7.04 9.20 9.21
N ASN A 356 6.31 10.30 9.40
CA ASN A 356 5.12 10.66 8.62
C ASN A 356 4.04 9.55 8.57
N ILE A 357 3.87 8.83 9.68
CA ILE A 357 2.83 7.82 9.86
C ILE A 357 1.63 8.48 10.56
N SER A 358 0.47 8.44 9.92
CA SER A 358 -0.76 8.95 10.53
C SER A 358 -1.28 8.00 11.61
N LEU A 359 -1.92 8.55 12.64
CA LEU A 359 -2.46 7.79 13.76
C LEU A 359 -3.98 7.97 13.89
N CYS A 360 -4.69 6.89 14.21
CA CYS A 360 -6.05 6.93 14.73
C CYS A 360 -6.20 5.92 15.87
N CYS A 361 -6.31 6.41 17.11
CA CYS A 361 -6.18 5.58 18.30
C CYS A 361 -7.35 5.73 19.26
N TYR A 362 -7.74 4.62 19.91
CA TYR A 362 -8.66 4.56 21.05
C TYR A 362 -9.89 5.50 20.93
N GLN A 363 -9.90 6.65 21.60
CA GLN A 363 -11.02 7.60 21.60
C GLN A 363 -11.31 8.25 20.23
N GLN A 364 -10.38 8.16 19.29
CA GLN A 364 -10.56 8.64 17.92
C GLN A 364 -11.31 7.65 17.03
N LEU A 365 -11.37 6.36 17.42
CA LEU A 365 -11.95 5.30 16.60
C LEU A 365 -13.43 5.50 16.23
N PRO A 366 -14.31 6.04 17.11
CA PRO A 366 -15.68 6.38 16.71
C PRO A 366 -15.75 7.37 15.53
N LYS A 367 -14.69 8.14 15.28
CA LYS A 367 -14.57 9.10 14.18
C LYS A 367 -13.64 8.63 13.08
N LEU A 368 -13.30 7.34 13.03
CA LEU A 368 -12.27 6.81 12.13
C LEU A 368 -12.54 7.14 10.66
N THR A 369 -13.80 7.14 10.21
CA THR A 369 -14.17 7.54 8.85
C THR A 369 -13.72 8.97 8.50
N GLU A 370 -13.86 9.92 9.43
CA GLU A 370 -13.42 11.31 9.24
C GLU A 370 -11.89 11.39 9.13
N TYR A 371 -11.17 10.65 9.97
CA TYR A 371 -9.71 10.59 9.94
C TYR A 371 -9.20 9.95 8.64
N LEU A 372 -9.83 8.88 8.17
CA LEU A 372 -9.51 8.24 6.90
C LEU A 372 -9.72 9.22 5.73
N LEU A 373 -10.88 9.87 5.65
CA LEU A 373 -11.16 10.84 4.58
C LEU A 373 -10.16 12.01 4.60
N LYS A 374 -9.79 12.52 5.78
CA LYS A 374 -8.79 13.59 5.91
C LYS A 374 -7.39 13.14 5.48
N TRP A 375 -7.00 11.92 5.79
CA TRP A 375 -5.68 11.37 5.46
C TRP A 375 -5.52 11.02 3.97
N ILE A 376 -6.62 10.59 3.36
CA ILE A 376 -6.66 10.17 1.95
C ILE A 376 -6.59 11.37 0.99
N LYS A 377 -7.22 12.50 1.37
CA LYS A 377 -7.02 13.80 0.70
C LYS A 377 -5.53 14.14 0.63
#